data_AF-A0A392PA30-F1
#
_entry.id   AF-A0A392PA30-F1
#
_cell.length_a   1.000
_cell.length_b   1.000
_cell.length_c   1.000
_cell.angle_alpha   90.00
_cell.angle_beta   90.00
_cell.angle_gamma   90.00
#
_symmetry.space_group_name_H-M   'P 1'
#
loop_
_entity.id
_entity.type
_entity.pdbx_description
1 polymer ?
#
loop_
_entity_poly.entity_id
_entity_poly.type
_entity_poly.pdbx_seq_one_letter_code
_entity_poly.pdbx_strand_id
1 'polypeptide(L)' 'MDLSRIRERVRNMEYKSREDFRHDVWQITFNAHKYNDGRNPGIPPVADMLLEYCDSLLNENDENLTAAEAGIETKDF' A
#
# COMPACT_ATOMS: atom_id res chain seq x y z
N MET A 1 -9.46 2.29 -4.41
CA MET A 1 -8.06 1.99 -4.78
C MET A 1 -7.98 0.57 -5.31
N ASP A 2 -7.03 0.27 -6.20
CA ASP A 2 -6.79 -1.07 -6.75
C ASP A 2 -5.30 -1.23 -7.16
N LEU A 3 -4.84 -2.48 -7.31
CA LEU A 3 -3.42 -2.77 -7.60
C LEU A 3 -2.94 -2.23 -8.95
N SER A 4 -3.82 -2.09 -9.95
CA SER A 4 -3.43 -1.54 -11.26
C SER A 4 -3.14 -0.05 -11.14
N ARG A 5 -3.99 0.69 -10.39
CA ARG A 5 -3.77 2.10 -10.08
C ARG A 5 -2.53 2.30 -9.21
N ILE A 6 -2.35 1.52 -8.14
CA ILE A 6 -1.15 1.59 -7.29
C ILE A 6 0.11 1.38 -8.14
N ARG A 7 0.13 0.38 -9.02
CA ARG A 7 1.26 0.11 -9.92
C ARG A 7 1.58 1.30 -10.82
N GLU A 8 0.58 2.00 -11.34
CA GLU A 8 0.77 3.22 -12.13
C GLU A 8 1.42 4.33 -11.28
N ARG A 9 0.92 4.57 -10.08
CA ARG A 9 1.44 5.58 -9.15
C ARG A 9 2.90 5.30 -8.74
N VAL A 10 3.25 4.03 -8.52
CA VAL A 10 4.65 3.60 -8.30
C VAL A 10 5.52 3.95 -9.51
N ARG A 11 5.09 3.61 -10.73
CA ARG A 11 5.86 3.92 -11.97
C ARG A 11 6.05 5.41 -12.19
N ASN A 12 5.09 6.21 -11.78
CA ASN A 12 5.14 7.67 -11.85
C ASN A 12 5.91 8.32 -10.69
N MET A 13 6.51 7.53 -9.79
CA MET A 13 7.24 8.03 -8.60
C MET A 13 6.38 8.96 -7.72
N GLU A 14 5.08 8.70 -7.63
CA GLU A 14 4.11 9.53 -6.89
C GLU A 14 4.17 9.31 -5.38
N TYR A 15 4.62 8.13 -4.92
CA TYR A 15 4.82 7.86 -3.50
C TYR A 15 6.20 8.32 -3.08
N LYS A 16 6.25 9.20 -2.08
CA LYS A 16 7.51 9.68 -1.47
C LYS A 16 7.85 8.93 -0.19
N SER A 17 6.83 8.34 0.43
CA SER A 17 6.96 7.48 1.60
C SER A 17 6.24 6.15 1.37
N ARG A 18 6.70 5.12 2.08
CA ARG A 18 5.99 3.84 2.18
C ARG A 18 4.64 4.00 2.87
N GLU A 19 4.46 5.02 3.71
CA GLU A 19 3.18 5.31 4.36
C GLU A 19 2.12 5.69 3.32
N ASP A 20 2.46 6.54 2.35
CA ASP A 20 1.54 6.90 1.25
C ASP A 20 1.15 5.67 0.41
N PHE A 21 2.13 4.83 0.10
CA PHE A 21 1.91 3.58 -0.62
C PHE A 21 1.01 2.63 0.19
N ARG A 22 1.32 2.42 1.47
CA ARG A 22 0.57 1.56 2.38
C ARG A 22 -0.86 2.06 2.58
N HIS A 23 -1.08 3.37 2.65
CA HIS A 23 -2.41 3.96 2.78
C HIS A 23 -3.31 3.55 1.60
N ASP A 24 -2.78 3.59 0.39
CA ASP A 24 -3.52 3.16 -0.80
C ASP A 24 -3.81 1.65 -0.81
N VAL A 25 -2.90 0.82 -0.30
CA VAL A 25 -3.16 -0.62 -0.09
C VAL A 25 -4.26 -0.81 0.96
N TRP A 26 -4.21 -0.10 2.09
CA TRP A 26 -5.26 -0.13 3.11
C TRP A 26 -6.63 0.27 2.56
N GLN A 27 -6.70 1.25 1.65
CA GLN A 27 -7.95 1.62 1.00
C GLN A 27 -8.57 0.45 0.20
N ILE A 28 -7.79 -0.51 -0.29
CA ILE A 28 -8.34 -1.73 -0.91
C ILE A 28 -9.12 -2.53 0.14
N THR A 29 -8.51 -2.82 1.28
CA THR A 29 -9.12 -3.57 2.40
C THR A 29 -10.34 -2.84 2.95
N PHE A 30 -10.24 -1.53 3.20
CA PHE A 30 -11.36 -0.72 3.67
C PHE A 30 -12.57 -0.79 2.71
N ASN A 31 -12.32 -0.64 1.41
CA ASN A 31 -13.39 -0.72 0.41
C ASN A 31 -13.92 -2.14 0.26
N ALA A 32 -13.07 -3.17 0.40
CA ALA A 32 -13.48 -4.56 0.35
C ALA A 32 -14.55 -4.84 1.41
N HIS A 33 -14.31 -4.50 2.67
CA HIS A 33 -15.31 -4.61 3.73
C HIS A 33 -16.55 -3.77 3.44
N LYS A 34 -16.37 -2.46 3.19
CA LYS A 34 -17.46 -1.51 2.99
C LYS A 34 -18.49 -1.95 1.93
N TYR A 35 -18.03 -2.61 0.86
CA TYR A 35 -18.90 -2.97 -0.27
C TYR A 35 -19.24 -4.46 -0.36
N ASN A 36 -18.49 -5.34 0.31
CA ASN A 36 -18.65 -6.79 0.15
C ASN A 36 -19.11 -7.52 1.41
N ASP A 37 -19.09 -6.88 2.58
CA ASP A 37 -19.66 -7.47 3.79
C ASP A 37 -21.13 -7.86 3.53
N GLY A 38 -21.45 -9.16 3.69
CA GLY A 38 -22.76 -9.74 3.40
C GLY A 38 -23.07 -10.06 1.92
N ARG A 39 -22.42 -9.39 0.96
CA ARG A 39 -22.66 -9.62 -0.48
C ARG A 39 -21.71 -10.64 -1.09
N ASN A 40 -20.41 -10.50 -0.81
CA ASN A 40 -19.35 -11.36 -1.31
C ASN A 40 -18.38 -11.68 -0.17
N PRO A 41 -18.77 -12.56 0.79
CA PRO A 41 -18.04 -12.74 2.05
C PRO A 41 -16.61 -13.28 1.89
N GLY A 42 -16.25 -13.82 0.72
CA GLY A 42 -14.89 -14.28 0.43
C GLY A 42 -13.91 -13.17 0.03
N ILE A 43 -14.39 -11.97 -0.32
CA ILE A 43 -13.52 -10.87 -0.79
C ILE A 43 -12.78 -10.18 0.37
N PRO A 44 -13.43 -9.79 1.48
CA PRO A 44 -12.73 -9.09 2.56
C PRO A 44 -11.52 -9.86 3.13
N PRO A 45 -11.61 -11.16 3.44
CA PRO A 45 -10.45 -11.92 3.93
C PRO A 45 -9.26 -11.93 2.98
N VAL A 46 -9.50 -11.91 1.67
CA VAL A 46 -8.42 -11.82 0.66
C VAL A 46 -7.76 -10.45 0.68
N ALA A 47 -8.55 -9.38 0.90
CA ALA A 47 -8.00 -8.03 1.04
C ALA A 47 -7.26 -7.83 2.37
N ASP A 48 -7.67 -8.52 3.44
CA ASP A 48 -6.93 -8.55 4.71
C ASP A 48 -5.55 -9.20 4.52
N MET A 49 -5.51 -10.38 3.89
CA MET A 49 -4.24 -11.08 3.57
C MET A 49 -3.32 -10.24 2.68
N LEU A 50 -3.88 -9.47 1.73
CA LEU A 50 -3.11 -8.55 0.89
C LEU A 50 -2.41 -7.47 1.73
N LEU A 51 -3.13 -6.87 2.68
CA LEU A 51 -2.58 -5.83 3.55
C LEU A 51 -1.54 -6.39 4.51
N GLU A 52 -1.78 -7.57 5.09
CA GLU A 52 -0.81 -8.26 5.95
C GLU A 52 0.48 -8.59 5.19
N TYR A 53 0.37 -9.10 3.96
CA TYR A 53 1.54 -9.38 3.13
C TYR A 53 2.30 -8.11 2.75
N CYS A 54 1.58 -7.01 2.46
CA CYS A 54 2.18 -5.70 2.26
C CYS A 54 2.98 -5.26 3.49
N ASP A 55 2.40 -5.39 4.68
CA ASP A 55 3.07 -5.01 5.94
C ASP A 55 4.32 -5.85 6.21
N SER A 56 4.27 -7.17 5.94
CA SER A 56 5.45 -8.03 6.04
C SER A 56 6.58 -7.55 5.13
N LEU A 57 6.28 -7.29 3.86
CA LEU A 57 7.28 -6.82 2.90
C LEU A 57 7.85 -5.45 3.25
N LEU A 58 7.02 -4.52 3.75
CA LEU A 58 7.49 -3.21 4.21
C LEU A 58 8.44 -3.33 5.41
N ASN A 59 8.14 -4.23 6.35
CA ASN A 59 8.99 -4.50 7.51
C ASN A 59 10.30 -5.20 7.12
N GLU A 60 10.24 -6.19 6.21
CA GLU A 60 11.43 -6.90 5.70
C GLU A 60 12.39 -5.96 4.96
N ASN A 61 11.86 -4.89 4.34
CA ASN A 61 12.64 -3.91 3.59
C ASN A 61 12.87 -2.60 4.36
N ASP A 62 12.64 -2.58 5.68
CA ASP A 62 12.58 -1.34 6.46
C ASP A 62 13.84 -0.48 6.34
N GLU A 63 15.02 -1.07 6.52
CA GLU A 63 16.30 -0.36 6.44
C GLU A 63 16.54 0.26 5.06
N ASN A 64 16.25 -0.49 4.00
CA ASN A 64 16.43 -0.03 2.62
C ASN A 64 15.48 1.10 2.25
N LEU A 65 14.21 0.96 2.63
CA LEU A 65 13.19 1.97 2.40
C LEU A 65 13.51 3.24 3.19
N THR A 66 14.01 3.12 4.43
CA THR A 66 14.35 4.28 5.27
C THR A 66 15.47 5.10 4.65
N ALA A 67 16.52 4.42 4.16
CA ALA A 67 17.61 5.09 3.46
C ALA A 67 17.15 5.76 2.16
N ALA A 68 16.24 5.13 1.41
CA ALA A 68 15.69 5.68 0.18
C ALA A 68 14.81 6.91 0.42
N GLU A 69 13.91 6.86 1.42
CA GLU A 69 13.01 7.95 1.80
C GLU A 69 13.79 9.19 2.26
N ALA A 70 14.83 9.03 3.08
CA ALA A 70 15.71 10.13 3.48
C ALA A 70 16.42 10.80 2.29
N GLY A 71 16.76 10.02 1.25
CA GLY A 71 17.35 10.52 0.02
C GLY A 71 16.36 11.28 -0.89
N ILE A 72 15.06 11.13 -0.67
CA ILE A 72 14.00 11.87 -1.37
C ILE A 72 13.76 13.21 -0.67
N GLU A 73 13.60 13.22 0.66
CA GLU A 73 13.38 14.45 1.45
C GLU A 73 14.47 15.51 1.25
N THR A 74 15.71 15.07 1.05
CA THR A 74 16.85 15.98 0.86
C THR A 74 16.89 16.69 -0.50
N LYS A 75 16.10 16.24 -1.49
CA LYS A 75 16.11 16.80 -2.86
C LYS A 75 14.97 17.78 -3.16
N ASP A 76 13.98 17.89 -2.28
CA ASP A 76 12.82 18.76 -2.46
C ASP A 76 13.01 20.17 -1.84
N PHE A 77 14.27 20.59 -1.59
CA PHE A 77 14.66 21.93 -1.09
C PHE A 77 15.58 22.68 -2.06
#